data_AF-A0A3D2S9M7-F1
#
_entry.id   AF-A0A3D2S9M7-F1
#
_cell.length_a   1.000
_cell.length_b   1.000
_cell.length_c   1.000
_cell.angle_alpha   90.00
_cell.angle_beta   90.00
_cell.angle_gamma   90.00
#
_symmetry.space_group_name_H-M   'P 1'
#
loop_
_entity.id
_entity.type
_entity.pdbx_description
1 polymer ?
#
loop_
_entity_poly.entity_id
_entity_poly.type
_entity_poly.pdbx_seq_one_letter_code
_entity_poly.pdbx_strand_id
1 'polypeptide(L)'
;ENRIMEAVYGKEYADMLQVLEYNDLSATVEEFGVQSPDTHLKLHLNDRDPDDGMSDIAYNKGAYFLRLLENTAGREKWDAFLKEYFTANAFKVMDTETFIDYLNEKLIQPNKDAFAQVDINAWIYGPGIPDNCPQVVSMRFEKVDSALAAFNNGAPANTLATAEWSTHEWLRFLKNIPADISLSRMEELDKAFQFTGTGNCEVADVWYELSIKRAYTPAYPAIENFLCSVGRRKFLTPLYGAMVATEEGKAMAMEIYKKARPTYHYVAVSTLDAMLGWPAQ
;
A
#
# COMPACT_ATOMS: atom_id res chain seq x y z
N GLU A 1 10.99 -3.93 -10.70
CA GLU A 1 10.73 -4.71 -9.47
C GLU A 1 9.70 -5.82 -9.68
N ASN A 2 8.47 -5.51 -10.09
CA ASN A 2 7.38 -6.50 -10.19
C ASN A 2 7.73 -7.74 -11.05
N ARG A 3 8.49 -7.60 -12.15
CA ARG A 3 9.01 -8.72 -12.96
C ARG A 3 9.93 -9.69 -12.18
N ILE A 4 10.68 -9.18 -11.19
CA ILE A 4 11.49 -10.01 -10.29
C ILE A 4 10.58 -10.73 -9.31
N MET A 5 9.61 -10.03 -8.74
CA MET A 5 8.63 -10.65 -7.84
C MET A 5 7.84 -11.76 -8.55
N GLU A 6 7.49 -11.58 -9.81
CA GLU A 6 6.88 -12.61 -10.66
C GLU A 6 7.81 -13.82 -10.83
N ALA A 7 9.09 -13.60 -11.11
CA ALA A 7 10.05 -14.67 -11.32
C ALA A 7 10.36 -15.48 -10.04
N VAL A 8 10.33 -14.83 -8.87
CA VAL A 8 10.69 -15.46 -7.58
C VAL A 8 9.46 -16.04 -6.88
N TYR A 9 8.34 -15.32 -6.84
CA TYR A 9 7.14 -15.68 -6.07
C TYR A 9 5.94 -16.06 -6.95
N GLY A 10 6.11 -16.03 -8.27
CA GLY A 10 5.07 -16.38 -9.22
C GLY A 10 4.12 -15.23 -9.56
N LYS A 11 3.35 -15.46 -10.63
CA LYS A 11 2.42 -14.46 -11.18
C LYS A 11 1.32 -14.05 -10.21
N GLU A 12 0.73 -14.98 -9.48
CA GLU A 12 -0.34 -14.64 -8.52
C GLU A 12 0.13 -13.64 -7.44
N TYR A 13 1.39 -13.74 -6.98
CA TYR A 13 1.96 -12.81 -6.01
C TYR A 13 2.26 -11.45 -6.65
N ALA A 14 2.85 -11.46 -7.84
CA ALA A 14 3.16 -10.23 -8.58
C ALA A 14 1.89 -9.44 -8.92
N ASP A 15 0.82 -10.11 -9.36
CA ASP A 15 -0.47 -9.50 -9.64
C ASP A 15 -1.11 -8.90 -8.37
N MET A 16 -0.96 -9.57 -7.21
CA MET A 16 -1.39 -9.03 -5.92
C MET A 16 -0.68 -7.72 -5.56
N LEU A 17 0.64 -7.64 -5.78
CA LEU A 17 1.39 -6.41 -5.57
C LEU A 17 0.93 -5.29 -6.52
N GLN A 18 0.62 -5.62 -7.78
CA GLN A 18 0.10 -4.63 -8.73
C GLN A 18 -1.23 -4.04 -8.25
N VAL A 19 -2.14 -4.88 -7.75
CA VAL A 19 -3.40 -4.38 -7.16
C VAL A 19 -3.15 -3.42 -6.00
N LEU A 20 -2.13 -3.66 -5.17
CA LEU A 20 -1.74 -2.72 -4.12
C LEU A 20 -1.19 -1.41 -4.69
N GLU A 21 -0.26 -1.48 -5.64
CA GLU A 21 0.31 -0.31 -6.35
C GLU A 21 -0.80 0.56 -6.98
N TYR A 22 -1.85 -0.07 -7.53
CA TYR A 22 -2.98 0.66 -8.12
C TYR A 22 -3.83 1.37 -7.07
N ASN A 23 -4.08 0.73 -5.93
CA ASN A 23 -4.84 1.34 -4.84
C ASN A 23 -4.09 2.56 -4.28
N ASP A 24 -2.77 2.44 -4.10
CA ASP A 24 -1.91 3.53 -3.63
C ASP A 24 -1.85 4.69 -4.65
N LEU A 25 -1.79 4.37 -5.95
CA LEU A 25 -1.90 5.36 -7.02
C LEU A 25 -3.25 6.09 -6.99
N SER A 26 -4.33 5.34 -6.85
CA SER A 26 -5.69 5.89 -6.83
C SER A 26 -5.90 6.81 -5.63
N ALA A 27 -5.41 6.42 -4.45
CA ALA A 27 -5.46 7.23 -3.25
C ALA A 27 -4.65 8.53 -3.40
N THR A 28 -3.42 8.45 -3.95
CA THR A 28 -2.59 9.63 -4.22
C THR A 28 -3.26 10.60 -5.19
N VAL A 29 -3.89 10.07 -6.26
CA VAL A 29 -4.63 10.89 -7.23
C VAL A 29 -5.86 11.54 -6.61
N GLU A 30 -6.55 10.85 -5.70
CA GLU A 30 -7.68 11.41 -4.95
C GLU A 30 -7.22 12.52 -3.99
N GLU A 31 -6.11 12.33 -3.28
CA GLU A 31 -5.52 13.31 -2.36
C GLU A 31 -5.13 14.62 -3.07
N PHE A 32 -4.45 14.51 -4.22
CA PHE A 32 -4.08 15.69 -5.02
C PHE A 32 -5.26 16.29 -5.77
N GLY A 33 -6.28 15.48 -6.06
CA GLY A 33 -7.38 15.80 -6.96
C GLY A 33 -7.08 15.38 -8.39
N VAL A 34 -8.09 14.75 -9.03
CA VAL A 34 -7.96 14.07 -10.34
C VAL A 34 -7.44 14.97 -11.47
N GLN A 35 -7.67 16.28 -11.39
CA GLN A 35 -7.23 17.26 -12.40
C GLN A 35 -5.94 18.01 -11.99
N SER A 36 -5.33 17.64 -10.86
CA SER A 36 -4.15 18.33 -10.36
C SER A 36 -2.94 18.09 -11.26
N PRO A 37 -2.15 19.13 -11.57
CA PRO A 37 -0.91 18.97 -12.30
C PRO A 37 0.13 18.09 -11.61
N ASP A 38 0.01 17.87 -10.29
CA ASP A 38 0.90 17.00 -9.53
C ASP A 38 0.61 15.51 -9.77
N THR A 39 -0.45 15.19 -10.53
CA THR A 39 -0.76 13.83 -10.99
C THR A 39 -0.18 13.52 -12.38
N HIS A 40 0.47 14.48 -13.04
CA HIS A 40 1.20 14.23 -14.28
C HIS A 40 2.41 13.31 -14.01
N LEU A 41 2.69 12.38 -14.93
CA LEU A 41 3.89 11.55 -14.83
C LEU A 41 5.16 12.39 -15.11
N LYS A 42 5.07 13.33 -16.05
CA LYS A 42 6.07 14.39 -16.24
C LYS A 42 5.66 15.62 -15.44
N LEU A 43 6.31 15.82 -14.30
CA LEU A 43 6.07 16.99 -13.45
C LEU A 43 6.70 18.26 -14.03
N HIS A 44 6.06 19.38 -13.75
CA HIS A 44 6.61 20.71 -13.95
C HIS A 44 7.05 21.29 -12.59
N LEU A 45 8.37 21.28 -12.37
CA LEU A 45 9.00 21.70 -11.11
C LEU A 45 9.78 23.01 -11.21
N ASN A 46 9.66 23.75 -12.33
CA ASN A 46 10.27 25.07 -12.42
C ASN A 46 9.74 25.96 -11.30
N ASP A 47 10.66 26.63 -10.60
CA ASP A 47 10.37 27.50 -9.45
C ASP A 47 9.69 26.79 -8.25
N ARG A 48 9.82 25.45 -8.16
CA ARG A 48 9.31 24.63 -7.06
C ARG A 48 10.43 23.90 -6.33
N ASP A 49 10.16 23.49 -5.09
CA ASP A 49 11.04 22.55 -4.39
C ASP A 49 10.93 21.17 -5.05
N PRO A 50 12.04 20.52 -5.46
CA PRO A 50 11.99 19.16 -5.99
C PRO A 50 11.33 18.15 -5.06
N ASP A 51 11.37 18.38 -3.74
CA ASP A 51 10.72 17.51 -2.76
C ASP A 51 9.19 17.53 -2.91
N ASP A 52 8.60 18.61 -3.45
CA ASP A 52 7.16 18.68 -3.76
C ASP A 52 6.75 17.71 -4.88
N GLY A 53 7.71 17.25 -5.69
CA GLY A 53 7.48 16.29 -6.78
C GLY A 53 7.66 14.83 -6.38
N MET A 54 8.14 14.55 -5.17
CA MET A 54 8.42 13.21 -4.68
C MET A 54 7.12 12.54 -4.18
N SER A 55 6.32 12.03 -5.12
CA SER A 55 5.10 11.29 -4.84
C SER A 55 5.09 9.91 -5.51
N ASP A 56 4.12 9.07 -5.10
CA ASP A 56 3.90 7.75 -5.67
C ASP A 56 3.46 7.78 -7.15
N ILE A 57 3.14 8.96 -7.71
CA ILE A 57 2.81 9.14 -9.12
C ILE A 57 3.96 8.65 -10.02
N ALA A 58 5.19 9.10 -9.77
CA ALA A 58 6.34 8.72 -10.58
C ALA A 58 6.62 7.20 -10.56
N TYR A 59 6.31 6.55 -9.44
CA TYR A 59 6.48 5.12 -9.23
C TYR A 59 5.34 4.32 -9.86
N ASN A 60 4.12 4.53 -9.38
CA ASN A 60 2.98 3.68 -9.71
C ASN A 60 2.38 4.03 -11.07
N LYS A 61 2.17 5.32 -11.39
CA LYS A 61 1.68 5.71 -12.74
C LYS A 61 2.70 5.35 -13.81
N GLY A 62 3.99 5.54 -13.52
CA GLY A 62 5.10 5.12 -14.38
C GLY A 62 5.11 3.60 -14.61
N ALA A 63 5.01 2.79 -13.55
CA ALA A 63 4.94 1.34 -13.66
C ALA A 63 3.74 0.87 -14.49
N TYR A 64 2.57 1.47 -14.28
CA TYR A 64 1.36 1.16 -15.05
C TYR A 64 1.45 1.59 -16.51
N PHE A 65 2.10 2.73 -16.80
CA PHE A 65 2.41 3.14 -18.16
C PHE A 65 3.28 2.09 -18.87
N LEU A 66 4.39 1.69 -18.25
CA LEU A 66 5.29 0.67 -18.82
C LEU A 66 4.58 -0.69 -19.00
N ARG A 67 3.67 -1.04 -18.10
CA ARG A 67 2.84 -2.25 -18.21
C ARG A 67 1.82 -2.16 -19.34
N LEU A 68 1.24 -0.99 -19.61
CA LEU A 68 0.42 -0.78 -20.80
C LEU A 68 1.24 -1.02 -22.08
N LEU A 69 2.47 -0.53 -22.14
CA LEU A 69 3.37 -0.76 -23.27
C LEU A 69 3.69 -2.25 -23.43
N GLU A 70 3.99 -2.96 -22.33
CA GLU A 70 4.23 -4.42 -22.34
C GLU A 70 3.00 -5.18 -22.88
N ASN A 71 1.82 -4.89 -22.35
CA ASN A 71 0.57 -5.54 -22.76
C ASN A 71 0.23 -5.27 -24.23
N THR A 72 0.53 -4.06 -24.71
CA THR A 72 0.24 -3.65 -26.09
C THR A 72 1.21 -4.29 -27.08
N ALA A 73 2.51 -4.27 -26.79
CA ALA A 73 3.53 -4.83 -27.69
C ALA A 73 3.60 -6.37 -27.63
N GLY A 74 3.25 -6.94 -26.47
CA GLY A 74 3.54 -8.31 -26.09
C GLY A 74 4.90 -8.43 -25.39
N ARG A 75 4.96 -9.29 -24.37
CA ARG A 75 6.10 -9.42 -23.45
C ARG A 75 7.43 -9.69 -24.15
N GLU A 76 7.46 -10.54 -25.17
CA GLU A 76 8.71 -10.85 -25.88
C GLU A 76 9.33 -9.60 -26.55
N LYS A 77 8.50 -8.79 -27.21
CA LYS A 77 8.94 -7.56 -27.87
C LYS A 77 9.33 -6.49 -26.84
N TRP A 78 8.58 -6.40 -25.76
CA TRP A 78 8.90 -5.52 -24.64
C TRP A 78 10.24 -5.88 -23.98
N ASP A 79 10.51 -7.16 -23.76
CA ASP A 79 11.78 -7.63 -23.19
C ASP A 79 12.97 -7.34 -24.11
N ALA A 80 12.78 -7.49 -25.43
CA ALA A 80 13.79 -7.10 -26.41
C ALA A 80 14.06 -5.58 -26.37
N PHE A 81 12.98 -4.77 -26.36
CA PHE A 81 13.06 -3.31 -26.24
C PHE A 81 13.78 -2.88 -24.96
N LEU A 82 13.43 -3.44 -23.79
CA LEU A 82 14.07 -3.09 -22.52
C LEU A 82 15.57 -3.40 -22.52
N LYS A 83 15.96 -4.58 -23.03
CA LYS A 83 17.39 -4.94 -23.13
C LYS A 83 18.13 -3.97 -24.04
N GLU A 84 17.55 -3.64 -25.20
CA GLU A 84 18.16 -2.69 -26.13
C GLU A 84 18.26 -1.29 -25.50
N TYR A 85 17.18 -0.82 -24.87
CA TYR A 85 17.11 0.48 -24.21
C TYR A 85 18.24 0.66 -23.18
N PHE A 86 18.37 -0.28 -22.24
CA PHE A 86 19.43 -0.21 -21.23
C PHE A 86 20.82 -0.37 -21.82
N THR A 87 21.00 -1.19 -22.86
CA THR A 87 22.30 -1.36 -23.52
C THR A 87 22.72 -0.10 -24.27
N ALA A 88 21.84 0.46 -25.09
CA ALA A 88 22.11 1.61 -25.94
C ALA A 88 22.28 2.92 -25.15
N ASN A 89 21.64 3.02 -23.98
CA ASN A 89 21.67 4.20 -23.12
C ASN A 89 22.53 4.02 -21.87
N ALA A 90 23.32 2.95 -21.79
CA ALA A 90 24.27 2.76 -20.71
C ALA A 90 25.23 3.97 -20.62
N PHE A 91 25.39 4.51 -19.39
CA PHE A 91 26.25 5.65 -19.10
C PHE A 91 25.86 6.96 -19.82
N LYS A 92 24.60 7.11 -20.22
CA LYS A 92 24.04 8.35 -20.79
C LYS A 92 22.94 8.91 -19.88
N VAL A 93 22.69 10.21 -20.01
CA VAL A 93 21.50 10.86 -19.42
C VAL A 93 20.32 10.71 -20.37
N MET A 94 19.11 10.72 -19.81
CA MET A 94 17.86 10.58 -20.54
C MET A 94 16.86 11.58 -19.98
N ASP A 95 16.18 12.31 -20.85
CA ASP A 95 14.97 13.06 -20.52
C ASP A 95 13.73 12.37 -21.12
N THR A 96 12.55 12.88 -20.76
CA THR A 96 11.29 12.26 -21.13
C THR A 96 11.04 12.35 -22.63
N GLU A 97 11.38 13.48 -23.22
CA GLU A 97 11.19 13.78 -24.63
C GLU A 97 12.08 12.86 -25.50
N THR A 98 13.36 12.69 -25.13
CA THR A 98 14.27 11.75 -25.79
C THR A 98 13.81 10.30 -25.60
N PHE A 99 13.27 9.95 -24.43
CA PHE A 99 12.69 8.62 -24.22
C PHE A 99 11.46 8.37 -25.10
N ILE A 100 10.57 9.37 -25.27
CA ILE A 100 9.40 9.26 -26.15
C ILE A 100 9.84 9.04 -27.60
N ASP A 101 10.85 9.77 -28.08
CA ASP A 101 11.40 9.58 -29.42
C ASP A 101 11.95 8.16 -29.60
N TYR A 102 12.74 7.68 -28.64
CA TYR A 102 13.28 6.32 -28.64
C TYR A 102 12.18 5.26 -28.60
N LEU A 103 11.17 5.44 -27.72
CA LEU A 103 10.01 4.57 -27.61
C LEU A 103 9.24 4.49 -28.93
N ASN A 104 9.03 5.64 -29.58
CA ASN A 104 8.35 5.70 -30.85
C ASN A 104 9.11 4.94 -31.93
N GLU A 105 10.41 5.21 -32.07
CA GLU A 105 11.26 4.58 -33.09
C GLU A 105 11.40 3.06 -32.88
N LYS A 106 11.68 2.63 -31.65
CA LYS A 106 12.09 1.25 -31.37
C LYS A 106 10.95 0.31 -30.99
N LEU A 107 9.83 0.82 -30.49
CA LEU A 107 8.70 -0.01 -30.07
C LEU A 107 7.41 0.31 -30.83
N ILE A 108 7.00 1.57 -30.91
CA ILE A 108 5.67 1.92 -31.44
C ILE A 108 5.63 1.74 -32.96
N GLN A 109 6.55 2.34 -33.73
CA GLN A 109 6.54 2.24 -35.20
C GLN A 109 6.62 0.79 -35.71
N PRO A 110 7.49 -0.08 -35.15
CA PRO A 110 7.50 -1.51 -35.52
C PRO A 110 6.21 -2.27 -35.16
N ASN A 111 5.39 -1.73 -34.25
CA ASN A 111 4.16 -2.35 -33.75
C ASN A 111 2.92 -1.45 -33.92
N LYS A 112 2.92 -0.57 -34.93
CA LYS A 112 1.98 0.55 -35.06
C LYS A 112 0.50 0.16 -34.92
N ASP A 113 0.12 -0.99 -35.45
CA ASP A 113 -1.28 -1.45 -35.46
C ASP A 113 -1.76 -1.76 -34.03
N ALA A 114 -0.88 -2.28 -33.17
CA ALA A 114 -1.20 -2.54 -31.76
C ALA A 114 -1.32 -1.24 -30.95
N PHE A 115 -0.51 -0.23 -31.29
CA PHE A 115 -0.47 1.05 -30.58
C PHE A 115 -1.48 2.09 -31.11
N ALA A 116 -2.30 1.75 -32.11
CA ALA A 116 -3.19 2.71 -32.78
C ALA A 116 -4.19 3.44 -31.84
N GLN A 117 -4.50 2.84 -30.68
CA GLN A 117 -5.43 3.39 -29.67
C GLN A 117 -4.72 3.80 -28.36
N VAL A 118 -3.39 3.76 -28.31
CA VAL A 118 -2.63 4.09 -27.11
C VAL A 118 -2.17 5.54 -27.17
N ASP A 119 -2.80 6.39 -26.36
CA ASP A 119 -2.38 7.78 -26.21
C ASP A 119 -1.26 7.91 -25.17
N ILE A 120 -0.02 7.95 -25.66
CA ILE A 120 1.19 8.13 -24.83
C ILE A 120 1.20 9.50 -24.14
N ASN A 121 0.66 10.54 -24.78
CA ASN A 121 0.68 11.88 -24.21
C ASN A 121 -0.29 12.01 -23.03
N ALA A 122 -1.45 11.35 -23.10
CA ALA A 122 -2.38 11.29 -21.98
C ALA A 122 -1.74 10.66 -20.72
N TRP A 123 -0.84 9.68 -20.89
CA TRP A 123 -0.11 9.08 -19.77
C TRP A 123 0.97 9.99 -19.20
N ILE A 124 1.76 10.61 -20.07
CA ILE A 124 2.95 11.37 -19.64
C ILE A 124 2.55 12.77 -19.14
N TYR A 125 1.71 13.45 -19.90
CA TYR A 125 1.37 14.87 -19.72
C TYR A 125 -0.09 15.10 -19.31
N GLY A 126 -0.91 14.05 -19.19
CA GLY A 126 -2.31 14.15 -18.77
C GLY A 126 -2.51 13.87 -17.27
N PRO A 127 -3.49 14.52 -16.61
CA PRO A 127 -3.73 14.37 -15.18
C PRO A 127 -4.47 13.05 -14.88
N GLY A 128 -4.49 12.65 -13.61
CA GLY A 128 -5.20 11.49 -13.12
C GLY A 128 -4.66 10.15 -13.65
N ILE A 129 -5.51 9.13 -13.67
CA ILE A 129 -5.20 7.80 -14.21
C ILE A 129 -5.97 7.64 -15.52
N PRO A 130 -5.32 7.39 -16.67
CA PRO A 130 -6.02 7.18 -17.94
C PRO A 130 -6.94 5.95 -17.92
N ASP A 131 -8.07 6.02 -18.64
CA ASP A 131 -9.09 4.95 -18.68
C ASP A 131 -8.58 3.62 -19.24
N ASN A 132 -7.51 3.65 -20.05
CA ASN A 132 -6.86 2.46 -20.59
C ASN A 132 -5.79 1.87 -19.64
N CYS A 133 -5.76 2.29 -18.37
CA CYS A 133 -4.89 1.70 -17.35
C CYS A 133 -5.13 0.19 -17.24
N PRO A 134 -4.07 -0.65 -17.38
CA PRO A 134 -4.19 -2.09 -17.27
C PRO A 134 -4.87 -2.51 -15.97
N GLN A 135 -5.98 -3.25 -16.10
CA GLN A 135 -6.69 -3.80 -14.95
C GLN A 135 -6.06 -5.15 -14.58
N VAL A 136 -5.74 -5.31 -13.30
CA VAL A 136 -5.11 -6.52 -12.76
C VAL A 136 -6.00 -7.04 -11.65
N VAL A 137 -6.25 -8.35 -11.65
CA VAL A 137 -7.04 -9.03 -10.62
C VAL A 137 -6.12 -9.91 -9.80
N SER A 138 -6.27 -9.87 -8.48
CA SER A 138 -5.49 -10.68 -7.55
C SER A 138 -6.27 -11.91 -7.12
N MET A 139 -5.94 -13.06 -7.70
CA MET A 139 -6.50 -14.35 -7.25
C MET A 139 -6.21 -14.64 -5.78
N ARG A 140 -5.10 -14.12 -5.23
CA ARG A 140 -4.77 -14.26 -3.80
C ARG A 140 -5.73 -13.45 -2.94
N PHE A 141 -6.08 -12.22 -3.34
CA PHE A 141 -7.09 -11.45 -2.63
C PHE A 141 -8.50 -12.01 -2.81
N GLU A 142 -8.86 -12.56 -3.96
CA GLU A 142 -10.16 -13.25 -4.12
C GLU A 142 -10.29 -14.44 -3.17
N LYS A 143 -9.20 -15.21 -2.96
CA LYS A 143 -9.16 -16.30 -1.96
C LYS A 143 -9.33 -15.77 -0.53
N VAL A 144 -8.69 -14.64 -0.21
CA VAL A 144 -8.86 -13.97 1.10
C VAL A 144 -10.29 -13.49 1.30
N ASP A 145 -10.86 -12.79 0.31
CA ASP A 145 -12.20 -12.24 0.37
C ASP A 145 -13.25 -13.38 0.48
N SER A 146 -13.01 -14.51 -0.20
CA SER A 146 -13.81 -15.74 -0.05
C SER A 146 -13.72 -16.35 1.35
N ALA A 147 -12.51 -16.41 1.93
CA ALA A 147 -12.30 -16.91 3.29
C ALA A 147 -12.96 -16.01 4.33
N LEU A 148 -12.87 -14.68 4.15
CA LEU A 148 -13.55 -13.71 4.99
C LEU A 148 -15.06 -13.82 4.88
N ALA A 149 -15.60 -13.98 3.68
CA ALA A 149 -17.03 -14.22 3.49
C ALA A 149 -17.50 -15.50 4.19
N ALA A 150 -16.74 -16.60 4.07
CA ALA A 150 -17.03 -17.84 4.77
C ALA A 150 -17.01 -17.65 6.30
N PHE A 151 -15.99 -16.96 6.82
CA PHE A 151 -15.89 -16.62 8.25
C PHE A 151 -17.07 -15.76 8.71
N ASN A 152 -17.46 -14.74 7.96
CA ASN A 152 -18.60 -13.88 8.29
C ASN A 152 -19.93 -14.67 8.26
N ASN A 153 -20.01 -15.71 7.45
CA ASN A 153 -21.15 -16.64 7.40
C ASN A 153 -21.09 -17.76 8.45
N GLY A 154 -20.17 -17.69 9.41
CA GLY A 154 -20.10 -18.59 10.56
C GLY A 154 -19.14 -19.78 10.40
N ALA A 155 -18.34 -19.85 9.33
CA ALA A 155 -17.28 -20.84 9.26
C ALA A 155 -16.27 -20.65 10.42
N PRO A 156 -15.78 -21.74 11.04
CA PRO A 156 -14.78 -21.60 12.10
C PRO A 156 -13.45 -21.05 11.57
N ALA A 157 -12.81 -20.14 12.31
CA ALA A 157 -11.55 -19.50 11.91
C ALA A 157 -10.46 -20.53 11.54
N ASN A 158 -10.31 -21.59 12.32
CA ASN A 158 -9.30 -22.63 12.11
C ASN A 158 -9.55 -23.51 10.86
N THR A 159 -10.67 -23.32 10.15
CA THR A 159 -10.96 -24.02 8.89
C THR A 159 -10.59 -23.20 7.65
N LEU A 160 -10.21 -21.94 7.83
CA LEU A 160 -9.81 -21.07 6.72
C LEU A 160 -8.42 -21.50 6.19
N ALA A 161 -8.28 -21.57 4.86
CA ALA A 161 -7.04 -21.94 4.21
C ALA A 161 -6.05 -20.76 4.16
N THR A 162 -5.33 -20.53 5.27
CA THR A 162 -4.46 -19.36 5.46
C THR A 162 -2.96 -19.68 5.49
N ALA A 163 -2.58 -20.95 5.35
CA ALA A 163 -1.19 -21.40 5.51
C ALA A 163 -0.18 -20.70 4.58
N GLU A 164 -0.61 -20.34 3.37
CA GLU A 164 0.23 -19.70 2.34
C GLU A 164 0.08 -18.17 2.32
N TRP A 165 -0.66 -17.59 3.27
CA TRP A 165 -0.91 -16.15 3.28
C TRP A 165 0.34 -15.37 3.68
N SER A 166 0.69 -14.41 2.86
CA SER A 166 1.66 -13.36 3.17
C SER A 166 1.03 -12.30 4.07
N THR A 167 1.86 -11.36 4.53
CA THR A 167 1.42 -10.16 5.25
C THR A 167 0.30 -9.42 4.51
N HIS A 168 0.38 -9.31 3.18
CA HIS A 168 -0.62 -8.55 2.40
C HIS A 168 -2.01 -9.21 2.42
N GLU A 169 -2.07 -10.54 2.37
CA GLU A 169 -3.33 -11.28 2.51
C GLU A 169 -3.90 -11.15 3.92
N TRP A 170 -3.06 -11.21 4.95
CA TRP A 170 -3.49 -10.96 6.33
C TRP A 170 -4.02 -9.55 6.53
N LEU A 171 -3.34 -8.54 5.97
CA LEU A 171 -3.81 -7.15 6.00
C LEU A 171 -5.14 -6.99 5.27
N ARG A 172 -5.31 -7.62 4.09
CA ARG A 172 -6.58 -7.65 3.35
C ARG A 172 -7.68 -8.28 4.19
N PHE A 173 -7.41 -9.39 4.84
CA PHE A 173 -8.38 -10.07 5.70
C PHE A 173 -8.79 -9.18 6.88
N LEU A 174 -7.81 -8.72 7.68
CA LEU A 174 -8.06 -7.98 8.91
C LEU A 174 -8.72 -6.62 8.66
N LYS A 175 -8.30 -5.88 7.63
CA LYS A 175 -8.88 -4.56 7.29
C LYS A 175 -10.33 -4.65 6.81
N ASN A 176 -10.74 -5.81 6.30
CA ASN A 176 -12.10 -6.03 5.81
C ASN A 176 -13.00 -6.78 6.81
N ILE A 177 -12.50 -7.11 8.01
CA ILE A 177 -13.37 -7.60 9.09
C ILE A 177 -14.44 -6.54 9.40
N PRO A 178 -15.73 -6.92 9.51
CA PRO A 178 -16.78 -5.99 9.88
C PRO A 178 -16.49 -5.25 11.19
N ALA A 179 -16.72 -3.94 11.20
CA ALA A 179 -16.46 -3.09 12.37
C ALA A 179 -17.30 -3.46 13.60
N ASP A 180 -18.38 -4.22 13.42
CA ASP A 180 -19.27 -4.72 14.46
C ASP A 180 -18.98 -6.18 14.90
N ILE A 181 -17.84 -6.75 14.50
CA ILE A 181 -17.43 -8.10 14.91
C ILE A 181 -17.59 -8.31 16.44
N SER A 182 -18.14 -9.47 16.82
CA SER A 182 -18.33 -9.81 18.22
C SER A 182 -17.01 -10.22 18.88
N LEU A 183 -16.90 -10.00 20.20
CA LEU A 183 -15.72 -10.40 20.99
C LEU A 183 -15.44 -11.90 20.89
N SER A 184 -16.48 -12.74 20.85
CA SER A 184 -16.31 -14.20 20.69
C SER A 184 -15.69 -14.57 19.35
N ARG A 185 -16.05 -13.87 18.26
CA ARG A 185 -15.43 -14.08 16.94
C ARG A 185 -14.00 -13.55 16.88
N MET A 186 -13.69 -12.47 17.61
CA MET A 186 -12.30 -12.01 17.77
C MET A 186 -11.46 -13.03 18.54
N GLU A 187 -11.96 -13.56 19.65
CA GLU A 187 -11.27 -14.60 20.43
C GLU A 187 -11.00 -15.84 19.58
N GLU A 188 -11.95 -16.23 18.73
CA GLU A 188 -11.80 -17.36 17.81
C GLU A 188 -10.68 -17.13 16.78
N LEU A 189 -10.62 -15.94 16.18
CA LEU A 189 -9.55 -15.54 15.27
C LEU A 189 -8.19 -15.55 15.97
N ASP A 190 -8.14 -14.97 17.17
CA ASP A 190 -6.90 -14.84 17.95
C ASP A 190 -6.38 -16.22 18.40
N LYS A 191 -7.28 -17.12 18.78
CA LYS A 191 -6.94 -18.52 19.10
C LYS A 191 -6.44 -19.28 17.86
N ALA A 192 -7.02 -19.03 16.69
CA ALA A 192 -6.65 -19.73 15.46
C ALA A 192 -5.32 -19.22 14.87
N PHE A 193 -5.07 -17.91 14.93
CA PHE A 193 -4.02 -17.26 14.16
C PHE A 193 -3.00 -16.48 14.99
N GLN A 194 -3.19 -16.38 16.31
CA GLN A 194 -2.25 -15.75 17.25
C GLN A 194 -1.88 -14.31 16.86
N PHE A 195 -2.91 -13.49 16.56
CA PHE A 195 -2.69 -12.09 16.21
C PHE A 195 -2.20 -11.28 17.41
N THR A 196 -2.72 -11.56 18.61
CA THR A 196 -2.23 -10.99 19.85
C THR A 196 -0.81 -11.49 20.13
N GLY A 197 0.15 -10.57 20.12
CA GLY A 197 1.57 -10.90 20.31
C GLY A 197 2.31 -11.30 19.04
N THR A 198 1.73 -11.12 17.85
CA THR A 198 2.41 -11.37 16.59
C THR A 198 3.69 -10.52 16.45
N GLY A 199 4.74 -11.12 15.87
CA GLY A 199 6.00 -10.42 15.56
C GLY A 199 5.91 -9.53 14.30
N ASN A 200 4.84 -9.66 13.52
CA ASN A 200 4.65 -8.85 12.32
C ASN A 200 3.97 -7.53 12.69
N CYS A 201 4.73 -6.43 12.65
CA CYS A 201 4.24 -5.11 13.06
C CYS A 201 3.05 -4.60 12.24
N GLU A 202 2.96 -4.96 10.95
CA GLU A 202 1.84 -4.54 10.10
C GLU A 202 0.54 -5.25 10.49
N VAL A 203 0.63 -6.56 10.77
CA VAL A 203 -0.51 -7.36 11.25
C VAL A 203 -0.92 -6.92 12.66
N ALA A 204 0.09 -6.71 13.54
CA ALA A 204 -0.12 -6.24 14.89
C ALA A 204 -0.89 -4.91 14.92
N ASP A 205 -0.48 -3.93 14.11
CA ASP A 205 -1.11 -2.61 14.04
C ASP A 205 -2.61 -2.71 13.72
N VAL A 206 -2.97 -3.41 12.64
CA VAL A 206 -4.39 -3.56 12.24
C VAL A 206 -5.20 -4.35 13.28
N TRP A 207 -4.64 -5.43 13.82
CA TRP A 207 -5.31 -6.24 14.83
C TRP A 207 -5.53 -5.48 16.14
N TYR A 208 -4.52 -4.71 16.57
CA TYR A 208 -4.57 -3.92 17.80
C TYR A 208 -5.52 -2.75 17.67
N GLU A 209 -5.56 -2.09 16.51
CA GLU A 209 -6.54 -1.02 16.27
C GLU A 209 -7.97 -1.56 16.39
N LEU A 210 -8.25 -2.72 15.76
CA LEU A 210 -9.53 -3.41 15.90
C LEU A 210 -9.81 -3.80 17.36
N SER A 211 -8.82 -4.33 18.06
CA SER A 211 -8.93 -4.74 19.46
C SER A 211 -9.30 -3.58 20.38
N ILE A 212 -8.70 -2.40 20.17
CA ILE A 212 -9.02 -1.19 20.91
C ILE A 212 -10.45 -0.74 20.60
N LYS A 213 -10.81 -0.65 19.32
CA LYS A 213 -12.16 -0.25 18.86
C LYS A 213 -13.27 -1.17 19.38
N ARG A 214 -12.97 -2.45 19.62
CA ARG A 214 -13.93 -3.45 20.12
C ARG A 214 -13.79 -3.72 21.62
N ALA A 215 -12.88 -3.05 22.31
CA ALA A 215 -12.56 -3.32 23.72
C ALA A 215 -12.20 -4.80 23.98
N TYR A 216 -11.46 -5.43 23.07
CA TYR A 216 -10.92 -6.78 23.23
C TYR A 216 -9.72 -6.77 24.18
N THR A 217 -10.02 -6.82 25.48
CA THR A 217 -9.05 -6.70 26.58
C THR A 217 -7.94 -7.76 26.61
N PRO A 218 -8.09 -9.00 26.09
CA PRO A 218 -6.98 -9.95 26.02
C PRO A 218 -5.76 -9.42 25.25
N ALA A 219 -5.96 -8.52 24.29
CA ALA A 219 -4.87 -7.93 23.52
C ALA A 219 -4.12 -6.79 24.24
N TYR A 220 -4.69 -6.21 25.32
CA TYR A 220 -4.18 -4.97 25.91
C TYR A 220 -2.72 -5.06 26.41
N PRO A 221 -2.28 -6.15 27.08
CA PRO A 221 -0.87 -6.28 27.46
C PRO A 221 0.06 -6.32 26.24
N ALA A 222 -0.35 -6.94 25.14
CA ALA A 222 0.44 -6.99 23.91
C ALA A 222 0.49 -5.63 23.21
N ILE A 223 -0.61 -4.86 23.24
CA ILE A 223 -0.69 -3.49 22.73
C ILE A 223 0.28 -2.57 23.48
N GLU A 224 0.29 -2.61 24.82
CA GLU A 224 1.22 -1.83 25.63
C GLU A 224 2.68 -2.16 25.30
N ASN A 225 3.03 -3.45 25.26
CA ASN A 225 4.39 -3.90 24.93
C ASN A 225 4.80 -3.47 23.51
N PHE A 226 3.88 -3.58 22.56
CA PHE A 226 4.12 -3.14 21.19
C PHE A 226 4.38 -1.63 21.13
N LEU A 227 3.53 -0.80 21.74
CA LEU A 227 3.70 0.65 21.77
C LEU A 227 4.96 1.09 22.51
N CYS A 228 5.45 0.30 23.49
CA CYS A 228 6.73 0.57 24.16
C CYS A 228 7.97 0.16 23.32
N SER A 229 7.81 -0.67 22.29
CA SER A 229 8.93 -1.23 21.50
C SER A 229 9.06 -0.62 20.10
N VAL A 230 8.00 -0.02 19.56
CA VAL A 230 8.01 0.64 18.24
C VAL A 230 7.99 2.17 18.35
N GLY A 231 8.55 2.87 17.35
CA GLY A 231 8.59 4.34 17.32
C GLY A 231 8.03 4.97 16.04
N ARG A 232 7.59 4.17 15.06
CA ARG A 232 7.09 4.69 13.77
C ARG A 232 5.69 5.26 13.96
N ARG A 233 5.51 6.55 13.62
CA ARG A 233 4.19 7.22 13.64
C ARG A 233 3.08 6.45 12.92
N LYS A 234 3.44 5.70 11.86
CA LYS A 234 2.53 4.81 11.13
C LYS A 234 1.78 3.86 12.05
N PHE A 235 2.43 3.30 13.07
CA PHE A 235 1.80 2.39 14.04
C PHE A 235 1.28 3.11 15.29
N LEU A 236 1.96 4.19 15.70
CA LEU A 236 1.56 4.91 16.92
C LEU A 236 0.23 5.65 16.72
N THR A 237 0.10 6.40 15.63
CA THR A 237 -1.01 7.33 15.41
C THR A 237 -2.37 6.61 15.34
N PRO A 238 -2.53 5.49 14.60
CA PRO A 238 -3.80 4.77 14.57
C PRO A 238 -4.19 4.19 15.93
N LEU A 239 -3.23 3.59 16.66
CA LEU A 239 -3.51 2.96 17.95
C LEU A 239 -3.86 3.98 19.04
N TYR A 240 -3.08 5.06 19.17
CA TYR A 240 -3.44 6.14 20.10
C TYR A 240 -4.73 6.84 19.68
N GLY A 241 -4.94 7.05 18.38
CA GLY A 241 -6.16 7.61 17.81
C GLY A 241 -7.41 6.78 18.15
N ALA A 242 -7.30 5.46 18.03
CA ALA A 242 -8.37 4.54 18.41
C ALA A 242 -8.66 4.59 19.93
N MET A 243 -7.63 4.68 20.76
CA MET A 243 -7.79 4.74 22.22
C MET A 243 -8.49 6.02 22.68
N VAL A 244 -8.11 7.18 22.15
CA VAL A 244 -8.69 8.48 22.57
C VAL A 244 -10.14 8.68 22.14
N ALA A 245 -10.72 7.78 21.34
CA ALA A 245 -12.13 7.81 20.97
C ALA A 245 -13.08 7.52 22.15
N THR A 246 -12.56 7.03 23.28
CA THR A 246 -13.32 6.75 24.51
C THR A 246 -12.58 7.31 25.73
N GLU A 247 -13.30 7.60 26.82
CA GLU A 247 -12.66 8.10 28.04
C GLU A 247 -11.78 7.03 28.71
N GLU A 248 -12.24 5.77 28.74
CA GLU A 248 -11.47 4.64 29.27
C GLU A 248 -10.22 4.37 28.43
N GLY A 249 -10.35 4.39 27.10
CA GLY A 249 -9.22 4.25 26.18
C GLY A 249 -8.24 5.41 26.30
N LYS A 250 -8.71 6.64 26.49
CA LYS A 250 -7.84 7.81 26.73
C LYS A 250 -7.02 7.65 28.00
N ALA A 251 -7.60 7.12 29.08
CA ALA A 251 -6.85 6.83 30.30
C ALA A 251 -5.75 5.76 30.06
N MET A 252 -6.09 4.69 29.35
CA MET A 252 -5.12 3.66 28.95
C MET A 252 -3.99 4.26 28.08
N ALA A 253 -4.34 5.07 27.08
CA ALA A 253 -3.38 5.75 26.22
C ALA A 253 -2.40 6.61 27.02
N MET A 254 -2.89 7.40 27.99
CA MET A 254 -2.02 8.24 28.83
C MET A 254 -1.02 7.41 29.64
N GLU A 255 -1.45 6.28 30.21
CA GLU A 255 -0.58 5.41 31.01
C GLU A 255 0.50 4.72 30.15
N ILE A 256 0.12 4.22 28.96
CA ILE A 256 1.10 3.63 28.02
C ILE A 256 2.06 4.72 27.52
N TYR A 257 1.53 5.87 27.12
CA TYR A 257 2.33 6.96 26.58
C TYR A 257 3.34 7.47 27.59
N LYS A 258 2.98 7.57 28.87
CA LYS A 258 3.92 7.95 29.93
C LYS A 258 5.16 7.04 29.98
N LYS A 259 5.00 5.75 29.70
CA LYS A 259 6.10 4.76 29.68
C LYS A 259 6.90 4.83 28.37
N ALA A 260 6.21 4.96 27.24
CA ALA A 260 6.82 4.88 25.91
C ALA A 260 7.40 6.22 25.41
N ARG A 261 6.82 7.36 25.80
CA ARG A 261 7.21 8.70 25.33
C ARG A 261 8.73 8.97 25.39
N PRO A 262 9.48 8.60 26.44
CA PRO A 262 10.93 8.83 26.48
C PRO A 262 11.74 8.12 25.38
N THR A 263 11.19 7.07 24.76
CA THR A 263 11.86 6.32 23.69
C THR A 263 11.45 6.78 22.29
N TYR A 264 10.41 7.60 22.18
CA TYR A 264 9.90 8.09 20.90
C TYR A 264 10.75 9.22 20.33
N HIS A 265 10.89 9.22 19.00
CA HIS A 265 11.48 10.33 18.27
C HIS A 265 10.65 11.61 18.46
N TYR A 266 11.30 12.78 18.49
CA TYR A 266 10.66 14.08 18.72
C TYR A 266 9.42 14.33 17.85
N VAL A 267 9.48 13.94 16.57
CA VAL A 267 8.35 14.09 15.63
C VAL A 267 7.12 13.27 16.05
N ALA A 268 7.32 12.05 16.56
CA ALA A 268 6.24 11.24 17.10
C ALA A 268 5.72 11.81 18.43
N VAL A 269 6.62 12.28 19.29
CA VAL A 269 6.27 12.96 20.54
C VAL A 269 5.38 14.17 20.27
N SER A 270 5.78 15.07 19.36
CA SER A 270 4.99 16.25 19.00
C SER A 270 3.58 15.91 18.51
N THR A 271 3.45 14.85 17.70
CA THR A 271 2.15 14.38 17.20
C THR A 271 1.26 13.86 18.35
N LEU A 272 1.83 13.05 19.24
CA LEU A 272 1.09 12.40 20.33
C LEU A 272 0.81 13.33 21.52
N ASP A 273 1.73 14.26 21.83
CA ASP A 273 1.49 15.30 22.83
C ASP A 273 0.25 16.13 22.45
N ALA A 274 0.14 16.52 21.18
CA ALA A 274 -1.04 17.23 20.68
C ALA A 274 -2.31 16.37 20.75
N MET A 275 -2.24 15.11 20.32
CA MET A 275 -3.37 14.18 20.33
C MET A 275 -3.89 13.90 21.75
N LEU A 276 -2.99 13.73 22.71
CA LEU A 276 -3.33 13.36 24.09
C LEU A 276 -3.58 14.57 24.99
N GLY A 277 -3.28 15.79 24.52
CA GLY A 277 -3.27 16.99 25.35
C GLY A 277 -2.21 16.90 26.45
N TRP A 278 -1.04 16.35 26.13
CA TRP A 278 0.04 16.15 27.09
C TRP A 278 0.55 17.52 27.59
N PRO A 279 0.73 17.72 28.91
CA PRO A 279 1.18 19.01 29.44
C PRO A 279 2.55 19.39 28.86
N ALA A 280 2.66 20.65 28.41
CA ALA A 280 3.97 21.21 28.07
C ALA A 280 4.87 21.18 29.31
N GLN A 281 6.10 20.67 29.14
CA GLN A 281 7.16 20.78 30.15
C GLN A 281 7.79 22.17 30.10
#